data_AF-A0A9X3H3C5-F1
#
_entry.id   AF-A0A9X3H3C5-F1
#
_cell.length_a   1.000
_cell.length_b   1.000
_cell.length_c   1.000
_cell.angle_alpha   90.00
_cell.angle_beta   90.00
_cell.angle_gamma   90.00
#
_symmetry.space_group_name_H-M   'P 1'
#
loop_
_entity.id
_entity.type
_entity.pdbx_description
1 polymer ?
#
loop_
_entity_poly.entity_id
_entity_poly.type
_entity_poly.pdbx_seq_one_letter_code
_entity_poly.pdbx_strand_id
1 'polypeptide(L)'
;MAIWLVLVIAAGELLARALLTSPSAQLFDPAIGYVNAAHSGYFQAREGFQHLRLNALGLNSPPLGPKMPGHVRTLFIGDSMTFAAQVPREANFVSLVGRQLPGLETVNAGRDALGPQDWPALIDRLEPAVRPDLIILMVSRGDAFDLRDSGARILRSADGRPSGITRPPSGRDALQERLEPVMRHSALATFLVRRANSEWTTLRTGDSWTGWAIRGGRPGMAKRNSGSERLDRAEIEARIVAILDLIKPGRRLVIVALPAFRYEAHRKVEPEPRSQAEAGLFEAAARRTGIPFIDAGPAMTAAYARTGRPLTGFHNSRLGEGHLNAEGHAVVATAIAAGLEAIR
;
A
#
# COMPACT_ATOMS: atom_id res chain seq x y z
N MET A 1 34.88 0.96 29.43
CA MET A 1 33.52 1.42 29.09
C MET A 1 33.21 1.30 27.59
N ALA A 2 34.07 1.80 26.69
CA ALA A 2 33.87 1.73 25.24
C ALA A 2 33.72 0.29 24.69
N ILE A 3 34.56 -0.66 25.16
CA ILE A 3 34.50 -2.07 24.73
C ILE A 3 33.13 -2.70 25.04
N TRP A 4 32.59 -2.46 26.24
CA TRP A 4 31.28 -3.00 26.62
C TRP A 4 30.15 -2.43 25.77
N LEU A 5 30.19 -1.15 25.42
CA LEU A 5 29.20 -0.54 24.53
C LEU A 5 29.24 -1.16 23.13
N VAL A 6 30.44 -1.36 22.58
CA VAL A 6 30.61 -2.04 21.27
C VAL A 6 30.08 -3.46 21.32
N LEU A 7 30.38 -4.22 22.37
CA LEU A 7 29.88 -5.59 22.55
C LEU A 7 28.35 -5.63 22.63
N VAL A 8 27.72 -4.69 23.35
CA VAL A 8 26.25 -4.60 23.43
C VAL A 8 25.62 -4.27 22.08
N ILE A 9 26.19 -3.32 21.34
CA ILE A 9 25.69 -2.96 20.00
C ILE A 9 25.84 -4.14 19.04
N ALA A 10 26.99 -4.81 19.04
CA ALA A 10 27.23 -5.98 18.18
C ALA A 10 26.30 -7.15 18.53
N ALA A 11 26.15 -7.47 19.81
CA ALA A 11 25.22 -8.49 20.26
C ALA A 11 23.76 -8.13 19.91
N GLY A 12 23.37 -6.87 20.07
CA GLY A 12 22.06 -6.36 19.69
C GLY A 12 21.80 -6.44 18.19
N GLU A 13 22.78 -6.14 17.35
CA GLU A 13 22.70 -6.29 15.90
C GLU A 13 22.53 -7.76 15.49
N LEU A 14 23.30 -8.68 16.08
CA LEU A 14 23.18 -10.11 15.83
C LEU A 14 21.81 -10.65 16.26
N LEU A 15 21.34 -10.26 17.45
CA LEU A 15 20.02 -10.63 17.95
C LEU A 15 18.90 -10.09 17.06
N ALA A 16 19.01 -8.82 16.64
CA ALA A 16 18.03 -8.19 15.76
C ALA A 16 17.94 -8.94 14.42
N ARG A 17 19.07 -9.26 13.79
CA ARG A 17 19.13 -10.04 12.55
C ARG A 17 18.54 -11.44 12.70
N ALA A 18 18.80 -12.09 13.82
CA ALA A 18 18.36 -13.45 14.06
C ALA A 18 16.86 -13.54 14.34
N LEU A 19 16.29 -12.58 15.08
CA LEU A 19 14.97 -12.75 15.70
C LEU A 19 13.96 -11.62 15.43
N LEU A 20 14.41 -10.40 15.10
CA LEU A 20 13.55 -9.22 15.13
C LEU A 20 13.30 -8.61 13.75
N THR A 21 14.35 -8.41 12.95
CA THR A 21 14.26 -7.75 11.64
C THR A 21 15.49 -7.97 10.79
N SER A 22 15.36 -7.74 9.49
CA SER A 22 16.50 -7.49 8.60
C SER A 22 16.84 -5.99 8.56
N PRO A 23 18.05 -5.62 8.10
CA PRO A 23 18.32 -4.24 7.67
C PRO A 23 17.27 -3.77 6.67
N SER A 24 17.00 -2.47 6.64
CA SER A 24 15.96 -1.90 5.79
C SER A 24 16.21 -2.22 4.32
N ALA A 25 15.23 -2.87 3.70
CA ALA A 25 15.17 -3.04 2.25
C ALA A 25 14.74 -1.76 1.52
N GLN A 26 14.24 -0.75 2.24
CA GLN A 26 13.75 0.50 1.65
C GLN A 26 14.90 1.48 1.42
N LEU A 27 15.00 1.98 0.19
CA LEU A 27 15.91 3.03 -0.27
C LEU A 27 15.11 4.31 -0.45
N PHE A 28 15.62 5.46 -0.03
CA PHE A 28 14.98 6.73 -0.31
C PHE A 28 14.96 6.99 -1.82
N ASP A 29 13.85 7.54 -2.29
CA ASP A 29 13.67 7.97 -3.67
C ASP A 29 13.03 9.35 -3.68
N PRO A 30 13.70 10.38 -4.23
CA PRO A 30 13.19 11.74 -4.18
C PRO A 30 11.90 11.95 -5.00
N ALA A 31 11.60 11.08 -5.97
CA ALA A 31 10.41 11.21 -6.81
C ALA A 31 9.18 10.55 -6.18
N ILE A 32 9.35 9.40 -5.53
CA ILE A 32 8.23 8.57 -5.03
C ILE A 32 8.39 8.15 -3.56
N GLY A 33 9.23 8.85 -2.81
CA GLY A 33 9.52 8.62 -1.39
C GLY A 33 10.54 7.52 -1.12
N TYR A 34 10.24 6.28 -1.48
CA TYR A 34 11.12 5.12 -1.27
C TYR A 34 11.12 4.20 -2.49
N VAL A 35 11.96 3.18 -2.52
CA VAL A 35 11.80 1.98 -3.34
C VAL A 35 12.34 0.82 -2.53
N ASN A 36 11.95 -0.40 -2.87
CA ASN A 36 12.63 -1.56 -2.30
C ASN A 36 13.91 -1.85 -3.10
N ALA A 37 14.97 -2.24 -2.40
CA ALA A 37 16.21 -2.63 -3.01
C ALA A 37 16.04 -3.93 -3.84
N ALA A 38 16.76 -4.00 -4.97
CA ALA A 38 16.79 -5.19 -5.81
C ALA A 38 17.27 -6.41 -5.01
N HIS A 39 16.62 -7.55 -5.22
CA HIS A 39 16.98 -8.81 -4.58
C HIS A 39 17.05 -8.75 -3.04
N SER A 40 16.37 -7.82 -2.37
CA SER A 40 16.41 -7.76 -0.92
C SER A 40 15.52 -8.83 -0.28
N GLY A 41 15.90 -9.27 0.91
CA GLY A 41 14.96 -9.92 1.82
C GLY A 41 14.02 -8.87 2.42
N TYR A 42 12.73 -9.20 2.55
CA TYR A 42 11.75 -8.38 3.24
C TYR A 42 11.11 -9.24 4.34
N PHE A 43 11.11 -8.73 5.57
CA PHE A 43 10.51 -9.41 6.72
C PHE A 43 9.34 -8.61 7.27
N GLN A 44 8.20 -9.29 7.42
CA GLN A 44 7.00 -8.78 8.07
C GLN A 44 6.61 -9.71 9.22
N ALA A 45 6.48 -9.17 10.42
CA ALA A 45 6.05 -9.89 11.61
C ALA A 45 5.11 -9.09 12.52
N ARG A 46 4.78 -7.83 12.15
CA ARG A 46 3.86 -6.99 12.94
C ARG A 46 2.41 -7.46 12.84
N GLU A 47 2.07 -7.96 11.66
CA GLU A 47 0.77 -8.49 11.30
C GLU A 47 1.03 -9.59 10.27
N GLY A 48 0.60 -10.81 10.56
CA GLY A 48 1.07 -11.98 9.83
C GLY A 48 2.57 -12.23 10.09
N PHE A 49 3.10 -13.26 9.46
CA PHE A 49 4.50 -13.63 9.57
C PHE A 49 5.00 -14.13 8.22
N GLN A 50 5.89 -13.38 7.55
CA GLN A 50 6.41 -13.74 6.24
C GLN A 50 7.84 -13.25 6.01
N HIS A 51 8.61 -14.09 5.31
CA HIS A 51 9.88 -13.74 4.68
C HIS A 51 9.70 -13.77 3.17
N LEU A 52 9.93 -12.64 2.51
CA LEU A 52 9.86 -12.51 1.06
C LEU A 52 11.23 -12.20 0.49
N ARG A 53 11.48 -12.66 -0.74
CA ARG A 53 12.66 -12.27 -1.53
C ARG A 53 12.18 -11.48 -2.73
N LEU A 54 12.49 -10.19 -2.78
CA LEU A 54 12.06 -9.32 -3.88
C LEU A 54 12.86 -9.62 -5.16
N ASN A 55 12.29 -9.32 -6.33
CA ASN A 55 12.97 -9.56 -7.60
C ASN A 55 14.02 -8.47 -7.91
N ALA A 56 14.60 -8.52 -9.11
CA ALA A 56 15.62 -7.55 -9.56
C ALA A 56 15.12 -6.09 -9.61
N LEU A 57 13.80 -5.88 -9.63
CA LEU A 57 13.15 -4.57 -9.62
C LEU A 57 12.67 -4.17 -8.21
N GLY A 58 12.96 -4.97 -7.18
CA GLY A 58 12.46 -4.72 -5.81
C GLY A 58 10.97 -5.01 -5.64
N LEU A 59 10.36 -5.78 -6.55
CA LEU A 59 8.92 -6.07 -6.53
C LEU A 59 8.60 -7.38 -5.79
N ASN A 60 7.41 -7.48 -5.18
CA ASN A 60 6.89 -8.74 -4.64
C ASN A 60 6.28 -9.63 -5.75
N SER A 61 7.10 -9.88 -6.76
CA SER A 61 6.75 -10.68 -7.93
C SER A 61 7.84 -11.72 -8.21
N PRO A 62 7.53 -12.78 -8.98
CA PRO A 62 8.57 -13.60 -9.57
C PRO A 62 9.55 -12.76 -10.42
N PRO A 63 10.74 -13.29 -10.74
CA PRO A 63 11.62 -12.69 -11.75
C PRO A 63 10.88 -12.49 -13.07
N LEU A 64 11.05 -11.32 -13.69
CA LEU A 64 10.44 -11.05 -14.98
C LEU A 64 11.23 -11.75 -16.09
N GLY A 65 10.57 -12.64 -16.81
CA GLY A 65 11.09 -13.25 -18.02
C GLY A 65 10.67 -12.50 -19.29
N PRO A 66 11.04 -13.03 -20.47
CA PRO A 66 10.40 -12.65 -21.72
C PRO A 66 8.88 -12.76 -21.60
N LYS A 67 8.15 -11.82 -22.21
CA LYS A 67 6.69 -11.84 -22.21
C LYS A 67 6.19 -13.06 -22.97
N MET A 68 5.28 -13.82 -22.37
CA MET A 68 4.72 -15.01 -22.98
C MET A 68 3.84 -14.62 -24.19
N PRO A 69 4.01 -15.27 -25.36
CA PRO A 69 3.17 -15.01 -26.53
C PRO A 69 1.69 -15.21 -26.21
N GLY A 70 0.85 -14.27 -26.62
CA GLY A 70 -0.60 -14.32 -26.38
C GLY A 70 -1.05 -13.95 -24.96
N HIS A 71 -0.13 -13.75 -24.01
CA HIS A 71 -0.48 -13.32 -22.65
C HIS A 71 -0.56 -11.80 -22.53
N VAL A 72 -1.47 -11.34 -21.69
CA VAL A 72 -1.62 -9.93 -21.29
C VAL A 72 -0.79 -9.71 -20.04
N ARG A 73 0.31 -8.96 -20.15
CA ARG A 73 1.15 -8.62 -19.01
C ARG A 73 0.53 -7.45 -18.24
N THR A 74 0.21 -7.70 -16.98
CA THR A 74 -0.61 -6.80 -16.17
C THR A 74 0.16 -6.32 -14.96
N LEU A 75 0.36 -5.01 -14.87
CA LEU A 75 1.05 -4.35 -13.76
C LEU A 75 0.04 -3.88 -12.72
N PHE A 76 0.09 -4.43 -11.51
CA PHE A 76 -0.72 -3.99 -10.37
C PHE A 76 0.06 -2.95 -9.57
N ILE A 77 -0.49 -1.75 -9.45
CA ILE A 77 0.09 -0.65 -8.68
C ILE A 77 -0.84 -0.31 -7.53
N GLY A 78 -0.30 -0.19 -6.32
CA GLY A 78 -1.05 0.17 -5.14
C GLY A 78 -0.18 0.27 -3.91
N ASP A 79 -0.82 0.39 -2.77
CA ASP A 79 -0.17 0.56 -1.48
C ASP A 79 0.32 -0.78 -0.85
N SER A 80 0.45 -0.81 0.48
CA SER A 80 0.82 -2.02 1.24
C SER A 80 -0.20 -3.16 1.13
N MET A 81 -1.48 -2.86 0.87
CA MET A 81 -2.51 -3.88 0.63
C MET A 81 -2.21 -4.66 -0.65
N THR A 82 -1.67 -3.97 -1.65
CA THR A 82 -1.25 -4.57 -2.91
C THR A 82 0.09 -5.28 -2.76
N PHE A 83 1.05 -4.68 -2.04
CA PHE A 83 2.35 -5.29 -1.78
C PHE A 83 2.21 -6.64 -1.06
N ALA A 84 1.24 -6.74 -0.14
CA ALA A 84 0.80 -7.97 0.50
C ALA A 84 1.93 -8.71 1.22
N ALA A 85 2.68 -7.99 2.05
CA ALA A 85 3.81 -8.55 2.78
C ALA A 85 3.41 -9.56 3.87
N GLN A 86 2.13 -9.62 4.24
CA GLN A 86 1.62 -10.39 5.37
C GLN A 86 1.28 -11.85 5.01
N VAL A 87 1.20 -12.18 3.72
CA VAL A 87 0.91 -13.53 3.21
C VAL A 87 2.00 -14.01 2.26
N PRO A 88 2.15 -15.34 2.04
CA PRO A 88 3.04 -15.84 1.01
C PRO A 88 2.71 -15.20 -0.35
N ARG A 89 3.72 -14.98 -1.20
CA ARG A 89 3.52 -14.37 -2.52
C ARG A 89 2.44 -15.09 -3.31
N GLU A 90 2.46 -16.41 -3.26
CA GLU A 90 1.54 -17.27 -3.98
C GLU A 90 0.12 -17.15 -3.42
N ALA A 91 -0.08 -16.63 -2.21
CA ALA A 91 -1.39 -16.42 -1.60
C ALA A 91 -1.87 -14.96 -1.70
N ASN A 92 -1.07 -14.03 -2.21
CA ASN A 92 -1.53 -12.67 -2.44
C ASN A 92 -2.51 -12.60 -3.63
N PHE A 93 -3.37 -11.58 -3.64
CA PHE A 93 -4.45 -11.49 -4.63
C PHE A 93 -3.90 -11.33 -6.06
N VAL A 94 -2.74 -10.69 -6.24
CA VAL A 94 -2.13 -10.48 -7.57
C VAL A 94 -1.71 -11.82 -8.20
N SER A 95 -1.06 -12.69 -7.43
CA SER A 95 -0.71 -14.04 -7.86
C SER A 95 -1.96 -14.90 -8.07
N LEU A 96 -2.96 -14.76 -7.20
CA LEU A 96 -4.23 -15.48 -7.32
C LEU A 96 -5.00 -15.10 -8.59
N VAL A 97 -5.05 -13.82 -8.97
CA VAL A 97 -5.68 -13.37 -10.24
C VAL A 97 -5.01 -14.05 -11.44
N GLY A 98 -3.68 -14.07 -11.50
CA GLY A 98 -2.95 -14.74 -12.59
C GLY A 98 -3.22 -16.25 -12.66
N ARG A 99 -3.48 -16.91 -11.52
CA ARG A 99 -3.90 -18.32 -11.51
C ARG A 99 -5.34 -18.53 -11.95
N GLN A 100 -6.25 -17.61 -11.59
CA GLN A 100 -7.66 -17.69 -11.99
C GLN A 100 -7.84 -17.36 -13.49
N LEU A 101 -6.95 -16.54 -14.05
CA LEU A 101 -6.99 -16.10 -15.44
C LEU A 101 -5.63 -16.42 -16.11
N PRO A 102 -5.42 -17.66 -16.61
CA PRO A 102 -4.10 -18.14 -17.09
C PRO A 102 -3.47 -17.31 -18.22
N GLY A 103 -4.27 -16.56 -18.98
CA GLY A 103 -3.77 -15.63 -20.01
C GLY A 103 -3.25 -14.29 -19.47
N LEU A 104 -3.34 -14.04 -18.16
CA LEU A 104 -2.79 -12.84 -17.51
C LEU A 104 -1.44 -13.18 -16.85
N GLU A 105 -0.39 -12.51 -17.29
CA GLU A 105 0.88 -12.51 -16.58
C GLU A 105 0.88 -11.34 -15.57
N THR A 106 0.80 -11.64 -14.28
CA THR A 106 0.63 -10.61 -13.25
C THR A 106 1.96 -10.16 -12.65
N VAL A 107 2.11 -8.84 -12.50
CA VAL A 107 3.27 -8.19 -11.88
C VAL A 107 2.77 -7.32 -10.73
N ASN A 108 3.05 -7.74 -9.51
CA ASN A 108 2.76 -7.00 -8.29
C ASN A 108 3.82 -5.93 -8.06
N ALA A 109 3.45 -4.66 -8.27
CA ALA A 109 4.24 -3.47 -7.96
C ALA A 109 3.62 -2.64 -6.83
N GLY A 110 2.87 -3.29 -5.94
CA GLY A 110 2.41 -2.65 -4.70
C GLY A 110 3.58 -2.18 -3.85
N ARG A 111 3.40 -1.10 -3.09
CA ARG A 111 4.44 -0.57 -2.21
C ARG A 111 3.86 0.12 -0.98
N ASP A 112 4.54 -0.02 0.16
CA ASP A 112 4.15 0.66 1.40
C ASP A 112 4.00 2.17 1.19
N ALA A 113 2.85 2.71 1.62
CA ALA A 113 2.50 4.14 1.58
C ALA A 113 2.56 4.80 0.19
N LEU A 114 2.35 4.02 -0.87
CA LEU A 114 2.17 4.54 -2.22
C LEU A 114 0.76 5.10 -2.39
N GLY A 115 0.64 6.36 -2.80
CA GLY A 115 -0.65 6.98 -3.09
C GLY A 115 -0.78 7.41 -4.56
N PRO A 116 -1.95 7.97 -4.95
CA PRO A 116 -2.22 8.39 -6.33
C PRO A 116 -1.19 9.36 -6.92
N GLN A 117 -0.63 10.23 -6.09
CA GLN A 117 0.40 11.18 -6.51
C GLN A 117 1.69 10.53 -7.02
N ASP A 118 1.97 9.29 -6.62
CA ASP A 118 3.21 8.60 -6.96
C ASP A 118 3.07 7.75 -8.24
N TRP A 119 1.84 7.53 -8.76
CA TRP A 119 1.58 6.70 -9.94
C TRP A 119 2.33 7.13 -11.20
N PRO A 120 2.37 8.42 -11.60
CA PRO A 120 3.03 8.81 -12.85
C PRO A 120 4.51 8.43 -12.85
N ALA A 121 5.24 8.81 -11.79
CA ALA A 121 6.67 8.54 -11.67
C ALA A 121 6.97 7.04 -11.52
N LEU A 122 6.09 6.27 -10.85
CA LEU A 122 6.27 4.82 -10.74
C LEU A 122 6.04 4.11 -12.08
N ILE A 123 4.98 4.49 -12.82
CA ILE A 123 4.67 3.92 -14.13
C ILE A 123 5.84 4.19 -15.09
N ASP A 124 6.28 5.44 -15.20
CA ASP A 124 7.39 5.83 -16.09
C ASP A 124 8.68 5.04 -15.79
N ARG A 125 8.92 4.71 -14.52
CA ARG A 125 10.08 3.94 -14.09
C ARG A 125 9.97 2.44 -14.40
N LEU A 126 8.79 1.85 -14.23
CA LEU A 126 8.59 0.40 -14.37
C LEU A 126 8.26 -0.02 -15.81
N GLU A 127 7.58 0.83 -16.57
CA GLU A 127 7.08 0.52 -17.90
C GLU A 127 8.17 0.03 -18.89
N PRO A 128 9.38 0.61 -18.94
CA PRO A 128 10.43 0.12 -19.84
C PRO A 128 10.86 -1.33 -19.56
N ALA A 129 10.90 -1.73 -18.28
CA ALA A 129 11.33 -3.06 -17.87
C ALA A 129 10.17 -4.08 -17.89
N VAL A 130 9.00 -3.67 -17.43
CA VAL A 130 7.82 -4.54 -17.33
C VAL A 130 7.17 -4.73 -18.70
N ARG A 131 7.02 -3.64 -19.47
CA ARG A 131 6.23 -3.57 -20.72
C ARG A 131 4.81 -4.12 -20.55
N PRO A 132 4.00 -3.50 -19.66
CA PRO A 132 2.63 -3.93 -19.42
C PRO A 132 1.71 -3.64 -20.60
N ASP A 133 0.72 -4.50 -20.84
CA ASP A 133 -0.42 -4.23 -21.72
C ASP A 133 -1.59 -3.61 -20.98
N LEU A 134 -1.65 -3.84 -19.67
CA LEU A 134 -2.70 -3.43 -18.76
C LEU A 134 -2.07 -2.97 -17.45
N ILE A 135 -2.53 -1.85 -16.92
CA ILE A 135 -2.17 -1.37 -15.59
C ILE A 135 -3.44 -1.37 -14.74
N ILE A 136 -3.36 -2.01 -13.58
CA ILE A 136 -4.43 -2.04 -12.59
C ILE A 136 -4.01 -1.16 -11.42
N LEU A 137 -4.75 -0.09 -11.19
CA LEU A 137 -4.57 0.83 -10.08
C LEU A 137 -5.44 0.37 -8.91
N MET A 138 -4.81 -0.15 -7.88
CA MET A 138 -5.45 -0.57 -6.65
C MET A 138 -5.59 0.65 -5.75
N VAL A 139 -6.83 0.97 -5.35
CA VAL A 139 -7.12 2.06 -4.42
C VAL A 139 -7.70 1.50 -3.13
N SER A 140 -7.17 1.97 -2.01
CA SER A 140 -7.52 1.49 -0.67
C SER A 140 -7.92 2.66 0.24
N ARG A 141 -8.30 2.35 1.48
CA ARG A 141 -8.65 3.35 2.48
C ARG A 141 -7.42 4.23 2.79
N GLY A 142 -7.54 5.53 2.52
CA GLY A 142 -6.55 6.55 2.85
C GLY A 142 -6.04 7.29 1.62
N ASP A 143 -6.06 6.67 0.45
CA ASP A 143 -5.41 7.16 -0.77
C ASP A 143 -5.88 8.56 -1.19
N ALA A 144 -7.19 8.81 -1.13
CA ALA A 144 -7.74 10.11 -1.52
C ALA A 144 -7.27 11.24 -0.58
N PHE A 145 -7.03 10.91 0.68
CA PHE A 145 -6.57 11.85 1.70
C PHE A 145 -5.06 11.97 1.73
N ASP A 146 -4.33 10.90 1.48
CA ASP A 146 -2.88 10.95 1.30
C ASP A 146 -2.55 11.86 0.12
N LEU A 147 -3.33 11.81 -0.96
CA LEU A 147 -3.25 12.77 -2.06
C LEU A 147 -3.46 14.21 -1.57
N ARG A 148 -4.46 14.47 -0.73
CA ARG A 148 -4.72 15.80 -0.12
C ARG A 148 -3.52 16.28 0.72
N ASP A 149 -2.99 15.41 1.57
CA ASP A 149 -1.99 15.77 2.57
C ASP A 149 -0.54 15.71 2.03
N SER A 150 -0.34 15.15 0.82
CA SER A 150 0.98 15.01 0.18
C SER A 150 1.67 16.33 -0.19
N GLY A 151 0.92 17.43 -0.27
CA GLY A 151 1.42 18.70 -0.84
C GLY A 151 1.73 18.64 -2.34
N ALA A 152 1.37 17.54 -3.03
CA ALA A 152 1.64 17.36 -4.44
C ALA A 152 0.84 18.35 -5.31
N ARG A 153 1.50 18.96 -6.29
CA ARG A 153 0.91 19.94 -7.21
C ARG A 153 0.88 19.38 -8.62
N ILE A 154 -0.28 19.50 -9.26
CA ILE A 154 -0.44 19.17 -10.67
C ILE A 154 0.09 20.32 -11.51
N LEU A 155 1.08 20.05 -12.35
CA LEU A 155 1.57 20.99 -13.34
C LEU A 155 0.63 20.98 -14.53
N ARG A 156 0.27 22.16 -15.03
CA ARG A 156 -0.59 22.32 -16.21
C ARG A 156 0.19 22.99 -17.34
N SER A 157 -0.04 22.55 -18.56
CA SER A 157 0.50 23.21 -19.75
C SER A 157 -0.28 24.51 -20.04
N ALA A 158 0.16 25.28 -21.04
CA ALA A 158 -0.48 26.53 -21.46
C ALA A 158 -1.96 26.34 -21.87
N ASP A 159 -2.35 25.14 -22.33
CA ASP A 159 -3.72 24.79 -22.68
C ASP A 159 -4.59 24.31 -21.49
N GLY A 160 -4.03 24.34 -20.28
CA GLY A 160 -4.70 23.92 -19.05
C GLY A 160 -4.70 22.41 -18.80
N ARG A 161 -4.16 21.57 -19.70
CA ARG A 161 -4.08 20.12 -19.50
C ARG A 161 -2.99 19.74 -18.47
N PRO A 162 -3.19 18.66 -17.68
CA PRO A 162 -2.14 18.11 -16.83
C PRO A 162 -0.92 17.74 -17.67
N SER A 163 0.27 18.14 -17.21
CA SER A 163 1.56 17.92 -17.89
C SER A 163 2.60 17.26 -16.99
N GLY A 164 2.32 17.21 -15.68
CA GLY A 164 3.19 16.56 -14.71
C GLY A 164 2.65 16.72 -13.30
N ILE A 165 3.37 16.14 -12.36
CA ILE A 165 3.11 16.27 -10.92
C ILE A 165 4.42 16.54 -10.20
N THR A 166 4.40 17.45 -9.24
CA THR A 166 5.54 17.71 -8.36
C THR A 166 5.14 17.43 -6.94
N ARG A 167 5.95 16.67 -6.22
CA ARG A 167 5.79 16.44 -4.78
C ARG A 167 6.94 17.12 -4.05
N PRO A 168 6.66 18.08 -3.14
CA PRO A 168 7.71 18.62 -2.30
C PRO A 168 8.20 17.54 -1.32
N PRO A 169 9.51 17.48 -1.01
CA PRO A 169 10.01 16.59 0.03
C PRO A 169 9.40 16.97 1.38
N SER A 170 8.93 15.97 2.12
CA SER A 170 8.41 16.16 3.47
C SER A 170 9.54 16.16 4.52
N GLY A 171 9.28 16.70 5.71
CA GLY A 171 10.25 16.61 6.82
C GLY A 171 10.56 15.16 7.26
N ARG A 172 9.65 14.22 6.98
CA ARG A 172 9.90 12.79 7.16
C ARG A 172 10.90 12.27 6.14
N ASP A 173 10.74 12.67 4.88
CA ASP A 173 11.63 12.29 3.78
C ASP A 173 13.08 12.70 4.10
N ALA A 174 13.31 13.92 4.59
CA ALA A 174 14.64 14.41 4.96
C ALA A 174 15.28 13.67 6.15
N LEU A 175 14.49 13.32 7.18
CA LEU A 175 14.99 12.54 8.31
C LEU A 175 15.36 11.13 7.87
N GLN A 176 14.51 10.52 7.05
CA GLN A 176 14.70 9.16 6.56
C GLN A 176 15.86 9.07 5.56
N GLU A 177 16.05 10.05 4.67
CA GLU A 177 17.23 10.15 3.79
C GLU A 177 18.52 10.15 4.63
N ARG A 178 18.55 10.89 5.74
CA ARG A 178 19.71 10.92 6.65
C ARG A 178 19.96 9.59 7.38
N LEU A 179 18.89 8.86 7.71
CA LEU A 179 18.99 7.60 8.46
C LEU A 179 19.17 6.37 7.55
N GLU A 180 18.84 6.47 6.26
CA GLU A 180 18.90 5.36 5.31
C GLU A 180 20.26 4.65 5.29
N PRO A 181 21.42 5.33 5.19
CA PRO A 181 22.71 4.64 5.10
C PRO A 181 22.97 3.73 6.30
N VAL A 182 22.53 4.15 7.50
CA VAL A 182 22.68 3.35 8.72
C VAL A 182 21.68 2.19 8.74
N MET A 183 20.40 2.47 8.44
CA MET A 183 19.34 1.46 8.45
C MET A 183 19.58 0.35 7.43
N ARG A 184 20.23 0.65 6.29
CA ARG A 184 20.59 -0.35 5.27
C ARG A 184 21.63 -1.35 5.72
N HIS A 185 22.48 -0.98 6.67
CA HIS A 185 23.56 -1.83 7.16
C HIS A 185 23.27 -2.41 8.54
N SER A 186 22.30 -1.87 9.29
CA SER A 186 21.97 -2.30 10.66
C SER A 186 20.51 -2.69 10.83
N ALA A 187 20.30 -3.95 11.22
CA ALA A 187 19.01 -4.46 11.68
C ALA A 187 18.59 -3.82 13.00
N LEU A 188 19.53 -3.59 13.92
CA LEU A 188 19.27 -2.92 15.19
C LEU A 188 18.79 -1.48 14.98
N ALA A 189 19.47 -0.70 14.14
CA ALA A 189 19.05 0.65 13.80
C ALA A 189 17.67 0.66 13.14
N THR A 190 17.43 -0.27 12.21
CA THR A 190 16.12 -0.44 11.57
C THR A 190 15.02 -0.73 12.60
N PHE A 191 15.29 -1.65 13.53
CA PHE A 191 14.36 -2.00 14.61
C PHE A 191 14.07 -0.79 15.50
N LEU A 192 15.10 -0.07 15.96
CA LEU A 192 14.96 1.07 16.85
C LEU A 192 14.21 2.23 16.18
N VAL A 193 14.51 2.56 14.93
CA VAL A 193 13.80 3.61 14.18
C VAL A 193 12.35 3.23 13.96
N ARG A 194 12.07 1.98 13.54
CA ARG A 194 10.69 1.50 13.38
C ARG A 194 9.92 1.50 14.71
N ARG A 195 10.57 1.07 15.80
CA ARG A 195 10.00 1.07 17.15
C ARG A 195 9.71 2.50 17.62
N ALA A 196 10.65 3.42 17.44
CA ALA A 196 10.49 4.83 17.79
C ALA A 196 9.37 5.48 16.98
N ASN A 197 9.30 5.24 15.67
CA ASN A 197 8.21 5.73 14.81
C ASN A 197 6.85 5.14 15.22
N SER A 198 6.82 3.85 15.57
CA SER A 198 5.61 3.19 16.07
C SER A 198 5.17 3.82 17.40
N GLU A 199 6.07 3.99 18.37
CA GLU A 199 5.77 4.59 19.67
C GLU A 199 5.39 6.06 19.54
N TRP A 200 6.05 6.81 18.66
CA TRP A 200 5.70 8.20 18.38
C TRP A 200 4.30 8.31 17.76
N THR A 201 3.96 7.39 16.86
CA THR A 201 2.63 7.30 16.27
C THR A 201 1.59 6.95 17.33
N THR A 202 1.84 5.94 18.16
CA THR A 202 0.92 5.56 19.25
C THR A 202 0.81 6.61 20.35
N LEU A 203 1.88 7.37 20.63
CA LEU A 203 1.86 8.54 21.50
C LEU A 203 1.08 9.70 20.89
N ARG A 204 0.99 9.82 19.56
CA ARG A 204 0.10 10.79 18.88
C ARG A 204 -1.34 10.29 18.81
N THR A 205 -1.58 9.01 18.53
CA THR A 205 -2.93 8.44 18.35
C THR A 205 -3.61 8.06 19.67
N GLY A 206 -2.85 7.91 20.76
CA GLY A 206 -3.37 7.61 22.10
C GLY A 206 -3.54 6.12 22.42
N ASP A 207 -3.05 5.22 21.56
CA ASP A 207 -3.34 3.77 21.64
C ASP A 207 -2.27 2.92 22.36
N SER A 208 -1.28 3.51 23.05
CA SER A 208 -0.28 2.75 23.84
C SER A 208 -0.46 2.88 25.35
N TRP A 209 -0.08 1.83 26.09
CA TRP A 209 0.01 1.82 27.56
C TRP A 209 0.93 2.93 28.10
N THR A 210 2.03 3.22 27.41
CA THR A 210 2.93 4.35 27.69
C THR A 210 2.25 5.70 27.49
N GLY A 211 1.48 5.86 26.40
CA GLY A 211 0.68 7.07 26.15
C GLY A 211 -0.46 7.27 27.15
N TRP A 212 -1.05 6.19 27.64
CA TRP A 212 -2.05 6.20 28.72
C TRP A 212 -1.42 6.58 30.08
N ALA A 213 -0.27 6.00 30.41
CA ALA A 213 0.45 6.26 31.67
C ALA A 213 0.99 7.70 31.74
N ILE A 214 1.61 8.19 30.66
CA ILE A 214 2.12 9.58 30.58
C ILE A 214 0.99 10.61 30.67
N ARG A 215 -0.23 10.26 30.24
CA ARG A 215 -1.42 11.13 30.29
C ARG A 215 -2.29 10.92 31.53
N GLY A 216 -1.81 10.20 32.55
CA GLY A 216 -2.52 10.03 33.82
C GLY A 216 -3.86 9.31 33.68
N GLY A 217 -3.98 8.34 32.76
CA GLY A 217 -5.17 7.52 32.61
C GLY A 217 -6.34 8.17 31.87
N ARG A 218 -6.16 9.38 31.32
CA ARG A 218 -7.19 10.01 30.48
C ARG A 218 -7.14 9.45 29.06
N PRO A 219 -8.25 8.96 28.50
CA PRO A 219 -8.29 8.54 27.10
C PRO A 219 -7.87 9.73 26.24
N GLY A 220 -6.83 9.52 25.43
CA GLY A 220 -6.46 10.49 24.44
C GLY A 220 -7.60 10.61 23.44
N MET A 221 -8.35 11.70 23.50
CA MET A 221 -8.76 12.33 22.25
C MET A 221 -7.46 12.72 21.55
N ALA A 222 -6.84 11.77 20.85
CA ALA A 222 -6.29 12.18 19.59
C ALA A 222 -7.45 12.93 18.92
N LYS A 223 -7.20 14.17 18.53
CA LYS A 223 -7.63 14.50 17.19
C LYS A 223 -7.06 13.36 16.32
N ARG A 224 -7.85 12.28 16.14
CA ARG A 224 -8.03 11.69 14.82
C ARG A 224 -8.12 12.91 13.91
N ASN A 225 -7.78 12.80 12.64
CA ASN A 225 -8.35 13.77 11.72
C ASN A 225 -9.89 13.61 11.73
N SER A 226 -10.58 14.01 12.81
CA SER A 226 -11.85 14.70 12.85
C SER A 226 -11.59 16.07 12.24
N GLY A 227 -11.01 16.08 11.03
CA GLY A 227 -11.00 17.25 10.19
C GLY A 227 -12.46 17.58 10.00
N SER A 228 -12.94 18.49 10.85
CA SER A 228 -14.14 19.27 10.68
C SER A 228 -14.01 20.22 9.48
N GLU A 229 -12.85 20.25 8.82
CA GLU A 229 -12.74 20.74 7.47
C GLU A 229 -13.52 19.80 6.55
N ARG A 230 -14.68 20.29 6.08
CA ARG A 230 -15.38 19.70 4.94
C ARG A 230 -14.36 19.48 3.84
N LEU A 231 -14.08 18.21 3.55
CA LEU A 231 -13.35 17.83 2.36
C LEU A 231 -14.04 18.47 1.17
N ASP A 232 -13.31 19.25 0.39
CA ASP A 232 -13.78 19.58 -0.95
C ASP A 232 -13.64 18.33 -1.80
N ARG A 233 -14.69 17.50 -1.77
CA ARG A 233 -14.80 16.27 -2.56
C ARG A 233 -14.56 16.56 -4.04
N ALA A 234 -15.02 17.71 -4.54
CA ALA A 234 -14.85 18.09 -5.93
C ALA A 234 -13.38 18.41 -6.24
N GLU A 235 -12.66 19.06 -5.32
CA GLU A 235 -11.22 19.30 -5.46
C GLU A 235 -10.42 17.99 -5.50
N ILE A 236 -10.69 17.08 -4.57
CA ILE A 236 -9.99 15.77 -4.52
C ILE A 236 -10.29 14.97 -5.78
N GLU A 237 -11.57 14.87 -6.18
CA GLU A 237 -11.96 14.21 -7.42
C GLU A 237 -11.26 14.84 -8.64
N ALA A 238 -11.22 16.18 -8.74
CA ALA A 238 -10.55 16.88 -9.82
C ALA A 238 -9.04 16.60 -9.87
N ARG A 239 -8.39 16.43 -8.72
CA ARG A 239 -6.97 16.02 -8.65
C ARG A 239 -6.78 14.58 -9.08
N ILE A 240 -7.66 13.66 -8.67
CA ILE A 240 -7.63 12.27 -9.14
C ILE A 240 -7.80 12.23 -10.67
N VAL A 241 -8.80 12.93 -11.22
CA VAL A 241 -9.01 13.04 -12.67
C VAL A 241 -7.76 13.56 -13.38
N ALA A 242 -7.13 14.62 -12.85
CA ALA A 242 -5.91 15.18 -13.45
C ALA A 242 -4.73 14.19 -13.46
N ILE A 243 -4.58 13.37 -12.41
CA ILE A 243 -3.58 12.31 -12.37
C ILE A 243 -3.90 11.22 -13.40
N LEU A 244 -5.16 10.79 -13.47
CA LEU A 244 -5.61 9.79 -14.43
C LEU A 244 -5.41 10.28 -15.88
N ASP A 245 -5.72 11.54 -16.18
CA ASP A 245 -5.48 12.16 -17.49
C ASP A 245 -3.99 12.22 -17.85
N LEU A 246 -3.11 12.34 -16.86
CA LEU A 246 -1.65 12.32 -17.07
C LEU A 246 -1.16 10.92 -17.47
N ILE A 247 -1.70 9.86 -16.86
CA ILE A 247 -1.19 8.48 -17.03
C ILE A 247 -1.94 7.68 -18.10
N LYS A 248 -3.20 8.00 -18.40
CA LYS A 248 -4.05 7.28 -19.35
C LYS A 248 -3.53 7.26 -20.80
N PRO A 249 -2.96 8.33 -21.38
CA PRO A 249 -2.60 8.34 -22.80
C PRO A 249 -1.71 7.16 -23.19
N GLY A 250 -2.13 6.41 -24.22
CA GLY A 250 -1.40 5.24 -24.73
C GLY A 250 -1.48 3.98 -23.86
N ARG A 251 -2.20 4.00 -22.73
CA ARG A 251 -2.23 2.90 -21.76
C ARG A 251 -3.64 2.39 -21.53
N ARG A 252 -3.76 1.07 -21.32
CA ARG A 252 -5.01 0.47 -20.84
C ARG A 252 -4.97 0.44 -19.31
N LEU A 253 -5.94 1.11 -18.68
CA LEU A 253 -6.03 1.25 -17.23
C LEU A 253 -7.32 0.61 -16.73
N VAL A 254 -7.29 0.07 -15.52
CA VAL A 254 -8.46 -0.33 -14.72
C VAL A 254 -8.21 0.13 -13.29
N ILE A 255 -9.24 0.62 -12.60
CA ILE A 255 -9.19 0.96 -11.19
C ILE A 255 -9.92 -0.12 -10.39
N VAL A 256 -9.32 -0.60 -9.31
CA VAL A 256 -9.93 -1.56 -8.39
C VAL A 256 -9.97 -0.96 -7.00
N ALA A 257 -11.17 -0.84 -6.42
CA ALA A 257 -11.33 -0.40 -5.03
C ALA A 257 -11.30 -1.57 -4.05
N LEU A 258 -10.51 -1.39 -2.98
CA LEU A 258 -10.42 -2.26 -1.82
C LEU A 258 -11.01 -1.54 -0.60
N PRO A 259 -12.34 -1.62 -0.38
CA PRO A 259 -12.95 -0.95 0.74
C PRO A 259 -12.57 -1.61 2.08
N ALA A 260 -12.44 -0.78 3.11
CA ALA A 260 -12.33 -1.21 4.50
C ALA A 260 -13.72 -1.41 5.12
N PHE A 261 -13.78 -2.33 6.08
CA PHE A 261 -15.02 -2.74 6.73
C PHE A 261 -14.89 -2.73 8.25
N ARG A 262 -16.02 -2.57 8.93
CA ARG A 262 -16.19 -2.86 10.34
C ARG A 262 -16.98 -4.15 10.48
N TYR A 263 -16.37 -5.13 11.13
CA TYR A 263 -17.02 -6.40 11.42
C TYR A 263 -17.78 -6.31 12.75
N GLU A 264 -19.01 -6.80 12.76
CA GLU A 264 -19.89 -6.80 13.93
C GLU A 264 -20.34 -8.21 14.30
N ALA A 265 -20.95 -8.33 15.48
CA ALA A 265 -21.56 -9.59 15.91
C ALA A 265 -22.63 -10.06 14.92
N HIS A 266 -22.93 -11.36 14.95
CA HIS A 266 -23.96 -11.98 14.11
C HIS A 266 -23.72 -11.87 12.60
N ARG A 267 -22.45 -11.87 12.18
CA ARG A 267 -22.03 -11.82 10.76
C ARG A 267 -22.50 -10.56 10.02
N LYS A 268 -22.70 -9.47 10.76
CA LYS A 268 -22.94 -8.15 10.19
C LYS A 268 -21.62 -7.49 9.83
N VAL A 269 -21.57 -6.86 8.67
CA VAL A 269 -20.42 -6.09 8.23
C VAL A 269 -20.90 -4.78 7.66
N GLU A 270 -20.30 -3.69 8.12
CA GLU A 270 -20.60 -2.35 7.63
C GLU A 270 -19.39 -1.81 6.87
N PRO A 271 -19.55 -1.30 5.65
CA PRO A 271 -18.51 -0.53 4.99
C PRO A 271 -18.06 0.60 5.90
N GLU A 272 -16.76 0.83 6.02
CA GLU A 272 -16.29 1.99 6.75
C GLU A 272 -16.71 3.26 5.97
N PRO A 273 -17.47 4.19 6.57
CA PRO A 273 -18.03 5.33 5.84
C PRO A 273 -16.99 6.17 5.10
N ARG A 274 -15.79 6.28 5.71
CA ARG A 274 -14.67 6.98 5.08
C ARG A 274 -14.16 6.24 3.85
N SER A 275 -13.92 4.92 3.97
CA SER A 275 -13.46 4.11 2.84
C SER A 275 -14.48 4.08 1.70
N GLN A 276 -15.78 4.04 2.02
CA GLN A 276 -16.84 4.08 1.02
C GLN A 276 -16.89 5.43 0.29
N ALA A 277 -16.71 6.54 1.02
CA ALA A 277 -16.64 7.86 0.41
C ALA A 277 -15.43 8.00 -0.53
N GLU A 278 -14.28 7.42 -0.18
CA GLU A 278 -13.09 7.40 -1.03
C GLU A 278 -13.29 6.56 -2.30
N ALA A 279 -13.84 5.35 -2.16
CA ALA A 279 -14.17 4.51 -3.31
C ALA A 279 -15.08 5.24 -4.29
N GLY A 280 -16.09 5.97 -3.79
CA GLY A 280 -16.98 6.79 -4.62
C GLY A 280 -16.29 7.95 -5.34
N LEU A 281 -15.23 8.54 -4.77
CA LEU A 281 -14.42 9.56 -5.46
C LEU A 281 -13.65 8.95 -6.64
N PHE A 282 -13.05 7.78 -6.43
CA PHE A 282 -12.34 7.07 -7.50
C PHE A 282 -13.30 6.56 -8.58
N GLU A 283 -14.48 6.06 -8.20
CA GLU A 283 -15.51 5.65 -9.16
C GLU A 283 -15.98 6.85 -10.02
N ALA A 284 -16.23 8.00 -9.40
CA ALA A 284 -16.60 9.22 -10.11
C ALA A 284 -15.50 9.67 -11.09
N ALA A 285 -14.25 9.66 -10.65
CA ALA A 285 -13.10 10.00 -11.48
C ALA A 285 -12.89 8.98 -12.63
N ALA A 286 -13.07 7.69 -12.35
CA ALA A 286 -12.99 6.61 -13.34
C ALA A 286 -14.05 6.81 -14.44
N ARG A 287 -15.30 7.10 -14.05
CA ARG A 287 -16.39 7.41 -14.98
C ARG A 287 -16.08 8.63 -15.84
N ARG A 288 -15.56 9.71 -15.25
CA ARG A 288 -15.21 10.94 -15.98
C ARG A 288 -14.08 10.74 -16.98
N THR A 289 -13.15 9.85 -16.66
CA THR A 289 -11.99 9.56 -17.52
C THR A 289 -12.23 8.35 -18.42
N GLY A 290 -13.39 7.69 -18.36
CA GLY A 290 -13.69 6.49 -19.14
C GLY A 290 -12.76 5.31 -18.83
N ILE A 291 -12.32 5.19 -17.58
CA ILE A 291 -11.51 4.07 -17.09
C ILE A 291 -12.45 3.08 -16.39
N PRO A 292 -12.40 1.77 -16.70
CA PRO A 292 -13.20 0.78 -15.99
C PRO A 292 -12.89 0.75 -14.49
N PHE A 293 -13.93 0.55 -13.69
CA PHE A 293 -13.86 0.51 -12.23
C PHE A 293 -14.44 -0.80 -11.71
N ILE A 294 -13.71 -1.47 -10.81
CA ILE A 294 -14.13 -2.71 -10.17
C ILE A 294 -14.18 -2.46 -8.65
N ASP A 295 -15.34 -2.67 -8.04
CA ASP A 295 -15.50 -2.64 -6.58
C ASP A 295 -15.42 -4.05 -6.00
N ALA A 296 -14.41 -4.32 -5.17
CA ALA A 296 -14.28 -5.60 -4.46
C ALA A 296 -15.24 -5.71 -3.25
N GLY A 297 -15.85 -4.61 -2.83
CA GLY A 297 -16.64 -4.51 -1.61
C GLY A 297 -17.85 -5.44 -1.52
N PRO A 298 -18.68 -5.58 -2.58
CA PRO A 298 -19.78 -6.54 -2.60
C PRO A 298 -19.32 -7.98 -2.36
N ALA A 299 -18.22 -8.41 -3.00
CA ALA A 299 -17.67 -9.75 -2.83
C ALA A 299 -17.14 -9.97 -1.41
N MET A 300 -16.45 -8.97 -0.86
CA MET A 300 -15.95 -8.99 0.52
C MET A 300 -17.08 -9.08 1.55
N THR A 301 -18.14 -8.30 1.36
CA THR A 301 -19.34 -8.31 2.20
C THR A 301 -20.03 -9.66 2.16
N ALA A 302 -20.26 -10.20 0.96
CA ALA A 302 -20.91 -11.49 0.77
C ALA A 302 -20.10 -12.64 1.39
N ALA A 303 -18.77 -12.61 1.26
CA ALA A 303 -17.91 -13.61 1.87
C ALA A 303 -18.03 -13.62 3.40
N TYR A 304 -17.99 -12.45 4.04
CA TYR A 304 -18.16 -12.36 5.49
C TYR A 304 -19.55 -12.80 5.96
N ALA A 305 -20.62 -12.37 5.27
CA ALA A 305 -21.98 -12.77 5.61
C ALA A 305 -22.15 -14.30 5.59
N ARG A 306 -21.49 -14.97 4.64
CA ARG A 306 -21.50 -16.43 4.48
C ARG A 306 -20.68 -17.16 5.54
N THR A 307 -19.42 -16.75 5.76
CA THR A 307 -18.47 -17.50 6.59
C THR A 307 -18.40 -17.03 8.04
N GLY A 308 -18.74 -15.76 8.30
CA GLY A 308 -18.51 -15.08 9.57
C GLY A 308 -17.03 -14.84 9.88
N ARG A 309 -16.12 -15.07 8.92
CA ARG A 309 -14.67 -14.95 9.11
C ARG A 309 -14.19 -13.60 8.60
N PRO A 310 -13.57 -12.74 9.44
CA PRO A 310 -13.01 -11.48 8.98
C PRO A 310 -11.98 -11.71 7.87
N LEU A 311 -11.98 -10.82 6.87
CA LEU A 311 -11.09 -10.89 5.71
C LEU A 311 -9.77 -10.13 5.93
N THR A 312 -9.66 -9.42 7.04
CA THR A 312 -8.47 -8.70 7.47
C THR A 312 -8.00 -9.19 8.84
N GLY A 313 -6.75 -8.90 9.15
CA GLY A 313 -6.14 -9.20 10.44
C GLY A 313 -5.66 -10.65 10.56
N PHE A 314 -4.71 -10.83 11.48
CA PHE A 314 -3.96 -12.08 11.65
C PHE A 314 -3.89 -12.50 13.12
N HIS A 315 -3.62 -13.78 13.38
CA HIS A 315 -3.57 -14.35 14.73
C HIS A 315 -2.56 -13.69 15.67
N ASN A 316 -1.45 -13.16 15.14
CA ASN A 316 -0.44 -12.40 15.91
C ASN A 316 -0.76 -10.90 16.01
N SER A 317 -1.98 -10.50 15.65
CA SER A 317 -2.48 -9.13 15.63
C SER A 317 -3.98 -9.13 15.94
N ARG A 318 -4.73 -8.11 15.51
CA ARG A 318 -6.18 -8.02 15.72
C ARG A 318 -6.94 -8.48 14.47
N LEU A 319 -7.71 -9.55 14.61
CA LEU A 319 -8.62 -10.02 13.55
C LEU A 319 -9.66 -8.95 13.23
N GLY A 320 -9.92 -8.74 11.94
CA GLY A 320 -10.86 -7.74 11.43
C GLY A 320 -10.29 -6.32 11.31
N GLU A 321 -9.00 -6.12 11.61
CA GLU A 321 -8.30 -4.85 11.44
C GLU A 321 -7.01 -5.07 10.63
N GLY A 322 -6.45 -4.02 10.04
CA GLY A 322 -5.18 -4.10 9.32
C GLY A 322 -5.32 -4.63 7.88
N HIS A 323 -4.36 -5.44 7.45
CA HIS A 323 -4.20 -5.94 6.09
C HIS A 323 -5.11 -7.14 5.80
N LEU A 324 -5.30 -7.44 4.51
CA LEU A 324 -5.99 -8.64 4.08
C LEU A 324 -5.26 -9.88 4.57
N ASN A 325 -6.01 -10.83 5.12
CA ASN A 325 -5.51 -12.17 5.38
C ASN A 325 -5.66 -13.05 4.12
N ALA A 326 -5.26 -14.32 4.20
CA ALA A 326 -5.33 -15.23 3.06
C ALA A 326 -6.74 -15.38 2.47
N GLU A 327 -7.79 -15.37 3.30
CA GLU A 327 -9.18 -15.44 2.84
C GLU A 327 -9.58 -14.13 2.14
N GLY A 328 -9.19 -12.98 2.69
CA GLY A 328 -9.39 -11.68 2.05
C GLY A 328 -8.72 -11.56 0.69
N HIS A 329 -7.46 -12.00 0.57
CA HIS A 329 -6.77 -12.05 -0.71
C HIS A 329 -7.47 -12.95 -1.73
N ALA A 330 -7.99 -14.11 -1.32
CA ALA A 330 -8.75 -15.00 -2.20
C ALA A 330 -10.04 -14.34 -2.71
N VAL A 331 -10.80 -13.70 -1.83
CA VAL A 331 -12.06 -13.02 -2.20
C VAL A 331 -11.79 -11.85 -3.14
N VAL A 332 -10.79 -11.03 -2.84
CA VAL A 332 -10.39 -9.90 -3.70
C VAL A 332 -9.92 -10.38 -5.07
N ALA A 333 -9.14 -11.45 -5.13
CA ALA A 333 -8.69 -12.01 -6.41
C ALA A 333 -9.86 -12.44 -7.29
N THR A 334 -10.86 -13.12 -6.71
CA THR A 334 -12.07 -13.53 -7.43
C THR A 334 -12.89 -12.33 -7.91
N ALA A 335 -13.01 -11.28 -7.10
CA ALA A 335 -13.71 -10.06 -7.51
C ALA A 335 -13.01 -9.38 -8.69
N ILE A 336 -11.68 -9.28 -8.65
CA ILE A 336 -10.89 -8.72 -9.75
C ILE A 336 -11.04 -9.57 -11.00
N ALA A 337 -10.92 -10.90 -10.89
CA ALA A 337 -11.01 -11.79 -12.05
C ALA A 337 -12.37 -11.66 -12.74
N ALA A 338 -13.48 -11.72 -11.98
CA ALA A 338 -14.82 -11.54 -12.51
C ALA A 338 -15.03 -10.15 -13.13
N GLY A 339 -14.51 -9.10 -12.50
CA GLY A 339 -14.58 -7.74 -13.03
C GLY A 339 -13.78 -7.57 -14.32
N LEU A 340 -12.60 -8.19 -14.44
CA LEU A 340 -11.78 -8.16 -15.65
C LEU A 340 -12.44 -8.93 -16.81
N GLU A 341 -13.15 -10.01 -16.53
CA GLU A 341 -13.92 -10.74 -17.56
C GLU A 341 -15.12 -9.93 -18.05
N ALA A 342 -15.80 -9.19 -17.16
CA ALA A 342 -16.96 -8.38 -17.51
C ALA A 342 -16.65 -7.15 -18.37
N ILE A 343 -15.39 -6.70 -18.40
CA ILE A 343 -14.93 -5.52 -19.16
C ILE A 343 -14.18 -5.88 -20.46
N ARG A 344 -14.03 -7.17 -20.76
CA ARG A 344 -13.45 -7.66 -22.03
C ARG A 344 -14.46 -7.55 -23.16
#